data_AF-A0A846DX53-F1
#
_entry.id   AF-A0A846DX53-F1
#
_cell.length_a   1.000
_cell.length_b   1.000
_cell.length_c   1.000
_cell.angle_alpha   90.00
_cell.angle_beta   90.00
_cell.angle_gamma   90.00
#
_symmetry.space_group_name_H-M   'P 1'
#
loop_
_entity.id
_entity.type
_entity.pdbx_description
1 polymer ?
#
loop_
_entity_poly.entity_id
_entity_poly.type
_entity_poly.pdbx_seq_one_letter_code
_entity_poly.pdbx_strand_id
1 'polypeptide(L)'
;MQKQKINSHHSRNWSWPYWPIVPIYPYSKRRTIRQEVLKDTIWTFDQIQGILYVVVPIRMTVIRLEEGGLLVYAPVAPTPECIGLVGELVSKYGDVKYIILPTASGLEHKVFVGPFARRFPQAQVFVAPHQWSFPLRSA
;
A
#
# COMPACT_ATOMS: atom_id res chain seq x y z
N MET A 1 -24.94 -12.61 -22.52
CA MET A 1 -23.59 -12.31 -22.01
C MET A 1 -23.45 -10.79 -21.84
N GLN A 2 -23.86 -10.25 -20.69
CA GLN A 2 -23.86 -8.80 -20.43
C GLN A 2 -22.42 -8.34 -20.14
N LYS A 3 -21.85 -7.55 -21.05
CA LYS A 3 -20.63 -6.78 -20.78
C LYS A 3 -20.94 -5.77 -19.67
N GLN A 4 -20.42 -6.01 -18.47
CA GLN A 4 -20.42 -5.01 -17.41
C GLN A 4 -19.74 -3.74 -17.93
N LYS A 5 -20.49 -2.63 -17.99
CA LYS A 5 -19.93 -1.29 -18.19
C LYS A 5 -18.98 -1.01 -17.03
N ILE A 6 -17.68 -1.05 -17.29
CA ILE A 6 -16.66 -0.59 -16.33
C ILE A 6 -16.86 0.91 -16.18
N ASN A 7 -17.46 1.34 -15.06
CA ASN A 7 -17.77 2.73 -14.76
C ASN A 7 -16.50 3.59 -14.81
N SER A 8 -16.54 4.70 -15.55
CA SER A 8 -15.43 5.65 -15.77
C SER A 8 -14.86 6.26 -14.48
N HIS A 9 -15.65 6.27 -13.40
CA HIS A 9 -15.24 6.74 -12.06
C HIS A 9 -14.09 5.93 -11.43
N HIS A 10 -13.94 4.64 -11.77
CA HIS A 10 -12.85 3.82 -11.23
C HIS A 10 -11.46 4.25 -11.74
N SER A 11 -11.40 4.87 -12.92
CA SER A 11 -10.12 5.16 -13.59
C SER A 11 -9.23 6.16 -12.83
N ARG A 12 -9.81 7.16 -12.15
CA ARG A 12 -9.05 8.14 -11.34
C ARG A 12 -8.62 7.56 -9.99
N ASN A 13 -9.40 6.66 -9.42
CA ASN A 13 -9.14 6.12 -8.09
C ASN A 13 -7.95 5.15 -8.07
N TRP A 14 -7.55 4.63 -9.23
CA TRP A 14 -6.37 3.77 -9.39
C TRP A 14 -5.09 4.53 -9.75
N SER A 15 -5.15 5.86 -9.82
CA SER A 15 -4.03 6.67 -10.31
C SER A 15 -2.84 6.63 -9.34
N TRP A 16 -1.66 6.34 -9.90
CA TRP A 16 -0.37 6.39 -9.21
C TRP A 16 0.60 7.27 -10.02
N PRO A 17 0.80 8.55 -9.66
CA PRO A 17 1.55 9.49 -10.49
C PRO A 17 3.07 9.25 -10.47
N TYR A 18 3.61 8.60 -9.43
CA TYR A 18 5.03 8.32 -9.31
C TYR A 18 5.47 7.01 -10.02
N TRP A 19 4.62 6.46 -10.89
CA TRP A 19 4.96 5.30 -11.70
C TRP A 19 6.25 5.44 -12.54
N PRO A 20 6.70 6.63 -12.98
CA PRO A 20 7.96 6.73 -13.72
C PRO A 20 9.20 6.39 -12.88
N ILE A 21 9.13 6.45 -11.54
CA ILE A 21 10.26 6.10 -10.65
C ILE A 21 10.58 4.60 -10.75
N VAL A 22 9.54 3.77 -10.84
CA VAL A 22 9.66 2.32 -11.03
C VAL A 22 8.63 1.91 -12.10
N PRO A 23 8.99 2.00 -13.39
CA PRO A 23 8.06 1.90 -14.52
C PRO A 23 7.72 0.45 -14.85
N ILE A 24 7.07 -0.21 -13.92
CA ILE A 24 6.64 -1.62 -14.02
C ILE A 24 5.13 -1.70 -14.15
N TYR A 25 4.63 -2.72 -14.85
CA TYR A 25 3.20 -2.97 -14.99
C TYR A 25 2.53 -2.98 -13.61
N PRO A 26 1.33 -2.38 -13.41
CA PRO A 26 0.44 -1.75 -14.39
C PRO A 26 0.67 -0.23 -14.54
N TYR A 27 1.90 0.23 -14.32
CA TYR A 27 2.32 1.63 -14.43
C TYR A 27 1.49 2.55 -13.51
N SER A 28 0.71 3.44 -14.12
CA SER A 28 -0.09 4.46 -13.44
C SER A 28 -1.43 3.96 -12.89
N LYS A 29 -1.86 2.74 -13.25
CA LYS A 29 -3.21 2.23 -12.93
C LYS A 29 -3.13 1.03 -11.98
N ARG A 30 -3.07 1.32 -10.68
CA ARG A 30 -2.93 0.31 -9.63
C ARG A 30 -4.24 0.14 -8.87
N ARG A 31 -5.03 -0.86 -9.27
CA ARG A 31 -6.23 -1.29 -8.54
C ARG A 31 -5.82 -2.01 -7.25
N THR A 32 -6.53 -1.73 -6.18
CA THR A 32 -6.37 -2.35 -4.86
C THR A 32 -7.54 -3.27 -4.57
N ILE A 33 -7.24 -4.49 -4.13
CA ILE A 33 -8.24 -5.46 -3.68
C ILE A 33 -8.05 -5.65 -2.18
N ARG A 34 -9.03 -5.22 -1.38
CA ARG A 34 -9.06 -5.48 0.07
C ARG A 34 -9.74 -6.82 0.35
N GLN A 35 -9.13 -7.65 1.19
CA GLN A 35 -9.74 -8.85 1.75
C GLN A 35 -9.58 -8.85 3.26
N GLU A 36 -10.61 -9.26 3.99
CA GLU A 36 -10.52 -9.52 5.43
C GLU A 36 -10.12 -10.98 5.64
N VAL A 37 -8.96 -11.21 6.25
CA VAL A 37 -8.42 -12.56 6.48
C VAL A 37 -8.67 -13.06 7.90
N LEU A 38 -8.80 -12.13 8.86
CA LEU A 38 -9.29 -12.40 10.20
C LEU A 38 -10.28 -11.30 10.57
N LYS A 39 -11.49 -11.72 10.93
CA LYS A 39 -12.62 -10.84 11.22
C LYS A 39 -12.22 -9.74 12.21
N ASP A 40 -12.54 -8.50 11.85
CA ASP A 40 -12.34 -7.30 12.64
C ASP A 40 -10.88 -7.11 13.12
N THR A 41 -9.90 -7.76 12.50
CA THR A 41 -8.53 -7.82 13.02
C THR A 41 -7.45 -7.70 11.94
N ILE A 42 -7.56 -8.43 10.82
CA ILE A 42 -6.50 -8.45 9.80
C ILE A 42 -7.11 -8.34 8.41
N TRP A 43 -6.57 -7.42 7.62
CA TRP A 43 -6.94 -7.20 6.22
C TRP A 43 -5.70 -7.21 5.33
N THR A 44 -5.83 -7.80 4.15
CA THR A 44 -4.84 -7.71 3.08
C THR A 44 -5.31 -6.76 2.00
N PHE A 45 -4.36 -6.07 1.39
CA PHE A 45 -4.55 -5.12 0.30
C PHE A 45 -3.60 -5.51 -0.82
N ASP A 46 -4.14 -6.10 -1.87
CA ASP A 46 -3.35 -6.62 -2.98
C ASP A 46 -3.42 -5.68 -4.18
N GLN A 47 -2.28 -5.39 -4.77
CA GLN A 47 -2.15 -4.75 -6.09
C GLN A 47 -1.37 -5.68 -7.01
N ILE A 48 -1.50 -5.53 -8.31
CA ILE A 48 -0.67 -6.28 -9.26
C ILE A 48 0.62 -5.53 -9.57
N GLN A 49 1.68 -6.28 -9.82
CA GLN A 49 2.94 -5.80 -10.31
C GLN A 49 3.50 -6.76 -11.35
N GLY A 50 4.09 -6.24 -12.43
CA GLY A 50 4.74 -7.12 -13.41
C GLY A 50 6.00 -6.54 -14.03
N ILE A 51 6.95 -7.43 -14.28
CA ILE A 51 8.21 -7.18 -14.99
C ILE A 51 8.30 -8.23 -16.09
N LEU A 52 8.51 -7.79 -17.34
CA LEU A 52 8.54 -8.65 -18.52
C LEU A 52 7.30 -9.54 -18.62
N TYR A 53 7.47 -10.86 -18.57
CA TYR A 53 6.41 -11.86 -18.69
C TYR A 53 5.89 -12.37 -17.33
N VAL A 54 6.33 -11.77 -16.22
CA VAL A 54 5.92 -12.17 -14.86
C VAL A 54 5.01 -11.11 -14.27
N VAL A 55 3.80 -11.50 -13.88
CA VAL A 55 2.84 -10.65 -13.15
C VAL A 55 2.48 -11.34 -11.85
N VAL A 56 2.73 -10.65 -10.73
CA VAL A 56 2.52 -11.16 -9.38
C VAL A 56 1.74 -10.15 -8.54
N PRO A 57 0.95 -10.61 -7.56
CA PRO A 57 0.37 -9.71 -6.57
C PRO A 57 1.47 -9.22 -5.61
N ILE A 58 1.40 -7.93 -5.29
CA ILE A 58 2.12 -7.31 -4.17
C ILE A 58 1.11 -7.03 -3.06
N ARG A 59 1.46 -7.43 -1.84
CA ARG A 59 0.55 -7.41 -0.69
C ARG A 59 1.00 -6.42 0.37
N MET A 60 0.05 -5.61 0.81
CA MET A 60 0.09 -4.88 2.08
C MET A 60 -0.86 -5.56 3.08
N THR A 61 -0.50 -5.56 4.36
CA THR A 61 -1.36 -6.07 5.44
C THR A 61 -1.66 -4.96 6.43
N VAL A 62 -2.91 -4.82 6.83
CA VAL A 62 -3.36 -3.92 7.89
C VAL A 62 -3.84 -4.75 9.06
N ILE A 63 -3.35 -4.45 10.26
CA ILE A 63 -3.62 -5.20 11.49
C ILE A 63 -4.17 -4.23 12.52
N ARG A 64 -5.29 -4.60 13.16
CA ARG A 64 -5.83 -3.87 14.31
C ARG A 64 -4.99 -4.16 15.55
N LEU A 65 -4.60 -3.11 16.26
CA LEU A 65 -3.89 -3.22 17.53
C LEU A 65 -4.87 -3.35 18.70
N GLU A 66 -4.51 -4.12 19.71
CA GLU A 66 -5.35 -4.29 20.92
C GLU A 66 -5.53 -2.97 21.69
N GLU A 67 -4.47 -2.17 21.79
CA GLU A 67 -4.47 -0.83 22.40
C GLU A 67 -5.11 0.25 21.52
N GLY A 68 -5.64 -0.12 20.34
CA GLY A 68 -6.28 0.78 19.39
C GLY A 68 -5.36 1.29 18.28
N GLY A 69 -5.97 1.66 17.16
CA GLY A 69 -5.29 2.04 15.93
C GLY A 69 -4.87 0.85 15.06
N LEU A 70 -4.09 1.17 14.04
CA LEU A 70 -3.71 0.23 12.99
C LEU A 70 -2.20 0.15 12.80
N LEU A 71 -1.72 -1.05 12.52
CA LEU A 71 -0.39 -1.32 11.98
C LEU A 71 -0.52 -1.63 10.49
N VAL A 72 0.29 -0.97 9.67
CA VAL A 72 0.43 -1.26 8.23
C VAL A 72 1.76 -1.94 7.98
N TYR A 73 1.73 -3.09 7.33
CA TYR A 73 2.89 -3.90 6.99
C TYR A 73 3.04 -4.00 5.46
N ALA A 74 4.25 -3.76 4.96
CA ALA A 74 4.60 -3.77 3.52
C ALA A 74 3.66 -2.91 2.64
N PRO A 75 3.65 -1.57 2.79
CA PRO A 75 2.76 -0.70 2.03
C PRO A 75 2.79 -0.90 0.51
N VAL A 76 1.61 -0.87 -0.11
CA VAL A 76 1.43 -0.81 -1.57
C VAL A 76 1.20 0.63 -2.04
N ALA A 77 1.06 0.87 -3.36
CA ALA A 77 0.90 2.22 -3.88
C ALA A 77 -0.31 2.92 -3.24
N PRO A 78 -0.14 4.11 -2.63
CA PRO A 78 -1.22 4.84 -1.97
C PRO A 78 -2.12 5.56 -2.99
N THR A 79 -2.77 4.79 -3.85
CA THR A 79 -3.79 5.31 -4.77
C THR A 79 -4.99 5.83 -3.97
N PRO A 80 -5.81 6.73 -4.53
CA PRO A 80 -7.01 7.19 -3.83
C PRO A 80 -7.92 6.06 -3.36
N GLU A 81 -8.04 4.97 -4.13
CA GLU A 81 -8.76 3.76 -3.73
C GLU A 81 -8.14 3.10 -2.49
N CYS A 82 -6.82 2.86 -2.51
CA CYS A 82 -6.12 2.26 -1.38
C CYS A 82 -6.29 3.08 -0.10
N ILE A 83 -6.13 4.40 -0.19
CA ILE A 83 -6.22 5.29 0.96
C ILE A 83 -7.66 5.41 1.46
N GLY A 84 -8.67 5.42 0.57
CA GLY A 84 -10.07 5.38 0.96
C GLY A 84 -10.42 4.11 1.76
N LEU A 85 -9.97 2.95 1.27
CA LEU A 85 -10.20 1.66 1.94
C LEU A 85 -9.50 1.56 3.30
N VAL A 86 -8.32 2.17 3.46
CA VAL A 86 -7.65 2.28 4.77
C VAL A 86 -8.38 3.29 5.67
N GLY A 87 -8.92 4.37 5.09
CA GLY A 87 -9.71 5.38 5.79
C GLY A 87 -10.97 4.79 6.45
N GLU A 88 -11.64 3.83 5.81
CA GLU A 88 -12.73 3.07 6.43
C GLU A 88 -12.28 2.36 7.71
N LEU A 89 -11.11 1.72 7.68
CA LEU A 89 -10.55 1.05 8.87
C LEU A 89 -10.17 2.06 9.95
N VAL A 90 -9.55 3.18 9.55
CA VAL A 90 -9.18 4.25 10.48
C VAL A 90 -10.40 4.81 11.20
N SER A 91 -11.50 5.05 10.49
CA SER A 91 -12.74 5.55 11.10
C SER A 91 -13.35 4.61 12.14
N LYS A 92 -13.07 3.30 12.05
CA LYS A 92 -13.65 2.28 12.93
C LYS A 92 -12.72 1.87 14.07
N TYR A 93 -11.42 1.79 13.81
CA TYR A 93 -10.44 1.20 14.74
C TYR A 93 -9.38 2.18 15.22
N GLY A 94 -9.35 3.41 14.70
CA GLY A 94 -8.39 4.46 15.06
C GLY A 94 -7.25 4.63 14.05
N ASP A 95 -6.43 5.64 14.27
CA ASP A 95 -5.36 6.05 13.36
C ASP A 95 -4.33 4.94 13.08
N VAL A 96 -3.67 5.04 11.91
CA VAL A 96 -2.45 4.27 11.64
C VAL A 96 -1.35 4.74 12.59
N LYS A 97 -0.93 3.85 13.49
CA LYS A 97 0.14 4.11 14.47
C LYS A 97 1.51 3.76 13.92
N TYR A 98 1.58 2.67 13.18
CA TYR A 98 2.84 2.08 12.76
C TYR A 98 2.80 1.68 11.28
N ILE A 99 3.90 1.93 10.57
CA ILE A 99 4.12 1.49 9.20
C ILE A 99 5.44 0.74 9.16
N ILE A 100 5.42 -0.53 8.79
CA ILE A 100 6.61 -1.39 8.73
C ILE A 100 6.96 -1.65 7.26
N LEU A 101 8.19 -1.30 6.88
CA LEU A 101 8.86 -1.78 5.68
C LEU A 101 9.73 -3.00 6.03
N PRO A 102 9.28 -4.22 5.69
CA PRO A 102 9.97 -5.44 6.14
C PRO A 102 11.10 -5.91 5.21
N THR A 103 11.19 -5.37 4.00
CA THR A 103 12.14 -5.87 2.98
C THR A 103 13.35 -4.99 2.84
N ALA A 104 14.49 -5.64 2.55
CA ALA A 104 15.76 -5.00 2.26
C ALA A 104 16.13 -4.88 0.78
N SER A 105 15.55 -5.73 -0.06
CA SER A 105 16.03 -5.96 -1.43
C SER A 105 15.08 -5.45 -2.50
N GLY A 106 13.80 -5.26 -2.19
CA GLY A 106 12.79 -4.91 -3.18
C GLY A 106 12.54 -3.41 -3.30
N LEU A 107 13.14 -2.74 -4.30
CA LEU A 107 12.82 -1.34 -4.63
C LEU A 107 11.32 -1.15 -4.87
N GLU A 108 10.70 -2.16 -5.47
CA GLU A 108 9.29 -2.23 -5.79
C GLU A 108 8.37 -2.16 -4.56
N HIS A 109 8.79 -2.68 -3.42
CA HIS A 109 8.05 -2.56 -2.15
C HIS A 109 8.43 -1.29 -1.40
N LYS A 110 9.65 -0.80 -1.61
CA LYS A 110 10.18 0.37 -0.91
C LYS A 110 9.64 1.69 -1.45
N VAL A 111 9.45 1.80 -2.76
CA VAL A 111 9.02 3.04 -3.43
C VAL A 111 7.69 3.57 -2.90
N PHE A 112 6.84 2.69 -2.35
CA PHE A 112 5.53 3.08 -1.84
C PHE A 112 5.56 3.61 -0.39
N VAL A 113 6.55 3.23 0.42
CA VAL A 113 6.57 3.52 1.85
C VAL A 113 6.56 5.02 2.14
N GLY A 114 7.45 5.78 1.51
CA GLY A 114 7.52 7.23 1.72
C GLY A 114 6.21 7.94 1.33
N PRO A 115 5.72 7.76 0.09
CA PRO A 115 4.44 8.31 -0.33
C PRO A 115 3.24 7.87 0.54
N PHE A 116 3.22 6.61 1.00
CA PHE A 116 2.17 6.10 1.87
C PHE A 116 2.23 6.75 3.24
N ALA A 117 3.42 6.85 3.85
CA ALA A 117 3.63 7.51 5.14
C ALA A 117 3.18 8.98 5.13
N ARG A 118 3.35 9.71 4.01
CA ARG A 118 2.84 11.09 3.87
C ARG A 118 1.31 11.20 3.95
N ARG A 119 0.57 10.09 3.76
CA ARG A 119 -0.89 10.05 3.94
C ARG A 119 -1.30 9.87 5.40
N PHE A 120 -0.39 9.39 6.24
CA PHE A 120 -0.57 9.14 7.67
C PHE A 120 0.60 9.75 8.46
N PRO A 121 0.71 11.09 8.52
CA PRO A 121 1.91 11.77 9.01
C PRO A 121 2.21 11.54 10.51
N GLN A 122 1.22 11.08 11.28
CA GLN A 122 1.38 10.73 12.70
C GLN A 122 1.90 9.29 12.91
N ALA A 123 1.97 8.48 11.86
CA ALA A 123 2.41 7.10 11.96
C ALA A 123 3.94 7.04 12.05
N GLN A 124 4.45 6.24 12.99
CA GLN A 124 5.88 5.95 13.07
C GLN A 124 6.24 4.90 12.00
N VAL A 125 7.28 5.19 11.23
CA VAL A 125 7.78 4.29 10.17
C VAL A 125 8.97 3.49 10.71
N PHE A 126 8.86 2.16 10.67
CA PHE A 126 9.94 1.23 10.94
C PHE A 126 10.45 0.64 9.63
N VAL A 127 11.77 0.57 9.50
CA VAL A 127 12.45 -0.03 8.35
C VAL A 127 13.40 -1.10 8.87
N ALA A 128 13.59 -2.17 8.09
CA ALA A 128 14.59 -3.17 8.42
C ALA A 128 15.99 -2.53 8.60
N PRO A 129 16.82 -2.98 9.55
CA PRO A 129 18.17 -2.48 9.70
C PRO A 129 18.98 -2.68 8.41
N HIS A 130 20.00 -1.84 8.21
CA HIS A 130 20.83 -1.83 6.99
C HIS A 130 20.07 -1.53 5.69
N GLN A 131 18.86 -0.97 5.78
CA GLN A 131 18.24 -0.33 4.63
C GLN A 131 19.09 0.85 4.19
N TRP A 132 19.47 0.88 2.90
CA TRP A 132 19.87 2.13 2.25
C TRP A 132 18.79 3.16 2.52
N SER A 133 19.12 4.33 3.01
CA SER A 133 18.19 5.44 3.02
C SER A 133 18.75 6.48 2.07
N PHE A 134 17.92 6.88 1.12
CA PHE A 134 18.24 7.89 0.13
C PHE A 134 17.11 8.91 0.20
N PRO A 135 17.41 10.21 0.32
CA PRO A 135 18.75 10.82 0.23
C PRO A 135 19.55 10.86 1.55
N LEU A 136 19.01 10.43 2.69
CA LEU A 136 19.66 10.53 4.00
C LEU A 136 20.26 9.20 4.44
N ARG A 137 21.47 9.14 5.03
CA ARG A 137 22.04 7.90 5.60
C ARG A 137 21.24 7.40 6.81
N SER A 138 21.07 6.09 6.92
CA SER A 138 20.58 5.38 8.09
C SER A 138 21.80 5.17 8.97
N ALA A 139 21.71 5.62 10.22
CA ALA A 139 22.75 5.44 11.22
C ALA A 139 22.93 3.95 11.56
#